data_AF-A0A0E3PLE3-F1
#
_entry.id   AF-A0A0E3PLE3-F1
#
_cell.length_a   1.000
_cell.length_b   1.000
_cell.length_c   1.000
_cell.angle_alpha   90.00
_cell.angle_beta   90.00
_cell.angle_gamma   90.00
#
_symmetry.space_group_name_H-M   'P 1'
#
loop_
_entity.id
_entity.type
_entity.pdbx_description
1 polymer ?
#
loop_
_entity_poly.entity_id
_entity_poly.type
_entity_poly.pdbx_seq_one_letter_code
_entity_poly.pdbx_strand_id
1 'polypeptide(L)'
;MAICKAGQSAFNDWGDEAILSEEFLIKDHQTWETGKVSINHENNNALLGKSTIKDIEYDAETQLVWATFPDLPEKALSLINSDFYEGLSQECVPLEMDGNKILKGYGLGVTIVTYPYKPAATPEMGVGVRPTASMFAAVASKYPEYNTGGEKTPEEDLKKIIDELKSTIDTLKSENAKLGEDLKEKDKTMESTVEKAVKAALESHDKAIKEASDYNDAVKELSSYMKPEDLEGFLSSKPAAGIIRATAAAMKATVASHIGAGKGGEGGKGGSGKVQSTWEAGKEVYEAAGLTLEDLEKYGEIEE
;
A
#
# COMPACT_ATOMS: atom_id res chain seq x y z
N MET A 1 -41.79 0.33 7.71
CA MET A 1 -41.23 0.04 6.38
C MET A 1 -40.68 -1.38 6.39
N ALA A 2 -40.77 -2.13 5.29
CA ALA A 2 -40.15 -3.44 5.22
C ALA A 2 -38.62 -3.30 5.17
N ILE A 3 -37.94 -3.98 6.09
CA ILE A 3 -36.48 -3.89 6.26
C ILE A 3 -35.74 -5.03 5.59
N CYS A 4 -36.36 -6.19 5.34
CA CYS A 4 -35.76 -7.26 4.54
C CYS A 4 -36.81 -8.22 4.00
N LYS A 5 -36.37 -9.11 3.11
CA LYS A 5 -37.18 -10.18 2.51
C LYS A 5 -36.45 -11.51 2.52
N ALA A 6 -37.18 -12.62 2.59
CA ALA A 6 -36.60 -13.93 2.34
C ALA A 6 -35.99 -14.02 0.93
N GLY A 7 -34.84 -14.68 0.81
CA GLY A 7 -34.07 -14.82 -0.42
C GLY A 7 -33.19 -13.60 -0.75
N GLN A 8 -33.23 -12.55 0.06
CA GLN A 8 -32.40 -11.37 -0.10
C GLN A 8 -30.97 -11.59 0.43
N SER A 9 -29.99 -10.96 -0.21
CA SER A 9 -28.64 -10.84 0.32
C SER A 9 -28.59 -10.02 1.61
N ALA A 10 -27.76 -10.47 2.55
CA ALA A 10 -27.36 -9.76 3.76
C ALA A 10 -25.84 -9.88 3.91
N PHE A 11 -25.25 -8.90 4.59
CA PHE A 11 -23.80 -8.83 4.76
C PHE A 11 -23.42 -8.93 6.23
N ASN A 12 -22.31 -9.61 6.52
CA ASN A 12 -21.72 -9.60 7.85
C ASN A 12 -20.77 -8.39 8.03
N ASP A 13 -20.22 -8.21 9.24
CA ASP A 13 -19.28 -7.12 9.56
C ASP A 13 -17.98 -7.14 8.74
N TRP A 14 -17.69 -8.25 8.05
CA TRP A 14 -16.52 -8.44 7.18
C TRP A 14 -16.86 -8.24 5.70
N GLY A 15 -18.12 -7.99 5.36
CA GLY A 15 -18.60 -7.79 3.99
C GLY A 15 -18.87 -9.07 3.21
N ASP A 16 -18.86 -10.24 3.85
CA ASP A 16 -19.26 -11.48 3.17
C ASP A 16 -20.77 -11.52 2.96
N GLU A 17 -21.16 -11.95 1.76
CA GLU A 17 -22.56 -12.07 1.36
C GLU A 17 -23.14 -13.41 1.79
N ALA A 18 -24.30 -13.36 2.45
CA ALA A 18 -25.13 -14.50 2.79
C ALA A 18 -26.59 -14.23 2.40
N ILE A 19 -27.40 -15.28 2.27
CA ILE A 19 -28.81 -15.17 1.88
C ILE A 19 -29.69 -15.34 3.12
N LEU A 20 -30.60 -14.39 3.34
CA LEU A 20 -31.65 -14.48 4.35
C LEU A 20 -32.62 -15.61 3.99
N SER A 21 -32.64 -16.69 4.76
CA SER A 21 -33.64 -17.74 4.55
C SER A 21 -34.99 -17.34 5.15
N GLU A 22 -36.06 -17.90 4.60
CA GLU A 22 -37.40 -17.77 5.19
C GLU A 22 -37.45 -18.35 6.61
N GLU A 23 -36.77 -19.46 6.86
CA GLU A 23 -36.70 -20.09 8.18
C GLU A 23 -36.14 -19.14 9.25
N PHE A 24 -35.06 -18.45 8.91
CA PHE A 24 -34.46 -17.44 9.76
C PHE A 24 -35.40 -16.26 10.00
N LEU A 25 -36.06 -15.75 8.95
CA LEU A 25 -37.01 -14.64 9.12
C LEU A 25 -38.24 -15.05 9.93
N ILE A 26 -38.71 -16.29 9.87
CA ILE A 26 -39.81 -16.77 10.72
C ILE A 26 -39.39 -16.82 12.19
N LYS A 27 -38.21 -17.37 12.48
CA LYS A 27 -37.80 -17.70 13.86
C LYS A 27 -37.12 -16.54 14.58
N ASP A 28 -36.30 -15.77 13.88
CA ASP A 28 -35.30 -14.88 14.48
C ASP A 28 -35.37 -13.43 13.95
N HIS A 29 -36.41 -13.04 13.19
CA HIS A 29 -36.57 -11.64 12.74
C HIS A 29 -36.49 -10.63 13.89
N GLN A 30 -36.98 -11.00 15.08
CA GLN A 30 -36.95 -10.17 16.28
C GLN A 30 -35.53 -9.82 16.74
N THR A 31 -34.49 -10.52 16.28
CA THR A 31 -33.10 -10.20 16.64
C THR A 31 -32.65 -8.85 16.09
N TRP A 32 -33.31 -8.32 15.05
CA TRP A 32 -33.07 -6.95 14.56
C TRP A 32 -33.63 -5.86 15.47
N GLU A 33 -34.49 -6.20 16.44
CA GLU A 33 -35.08 -5.22 17.35
C GLU A 33 -33.92 -4.55 18.11
N THR A 34 -33.95 -3.23 18.23
CA THR A 34 -32.85 -2.41 18.77
C THR A 34 -31.58 -2.35 17.91
N GLY A 35 -31.56 -3.02 16.76
CA GLY A 35 -30.52 -2.88 15.74
C GLY A 35 -30.38 -1.43 15.28
N LYS A 36 -29.18 -1.03 14.89
CA LYS A 36 -28.88 0.36 14.55
C LYS A 36 -29.28 0.71 13.13
N VAL A 37 -29.59 1.98 12.91
CA VAL A 37 -29.76 2.54 11.57
C VAL A 37 -28.49 3.28 11.20
N SER A 38 -27.95 3.03 10.01
CA SER A 38 -26.80 3.75 9.44
C SER A 38 -27.12 4.29 8.04
N ILE A 39 -26.28 5.17 7.50
CA ILE A 39 -26.30 5.58 6.08
C ILE A 39 -25.02 5.07 5.39
N ASN A 40 -25.15 4.46 4.21
CA ASN A 40 -24.05 3.98 3.36
C ASN A 40 -22.96 3.13 4.06
N HIS A 41 -23.33 2.35 5.08
CA HIS A 41 -22.42 1.52 5.89
C HIS A 41 -21.32 2.32 6.61
N GLU A 42 -21.55 3.61 6.83
CA GLU A 42 -20.61 4.48 7.55
C GLU A 42 -20.99 4.61 9.03
N ASN A 43 -20.00 4.96 9.86
CA ASN A 43 -20.22 5.22 11.28
C ASN A 43 -20.84 6.60 11.52
N ASN A 44 -22.11 6.77 11.14
CA ASN A 44 -22.88 8.01 11.24
C ASN A 44 -24.08 7.93 12.18
N ASN A 45 -24.11 6.91 13.06
CA ASN A 45 -25.16 6.72 14.07
C ASN A 45 -25.42 7.98 14.91
N ALA A 46 -24.40 8.80 15.18
CA ALA A 46 -24.55 10.06 15.90
C ALA A 46 -25.39 11.09 15.13
N LEU A 47 -25.24 11.17 13.80
CA LEU A 47 -26.05 12.04 12.92
C LEU A 47 -27.50 11.57 12.86
N LEU A 48 -27.70 10.27 13.06
CA LEU A 48 -29.01 9.64 13.14
C LEU A 48 -29.60 9.70 14.56
N GLY A 49 -28.99 10.43 15.51
CA GLY A 49 -29.51 10.48 16.88
C GLY A 49 -29.56 9.12 17.58
N LYS A 50 -28.77 8.15 17.13
CA LYS A 50 -28.79 6.74 17.55
C LYS A 50 -30.15 6.05 17.30
N SER A 51 -30.83 6.36 16.20
CA SER A 51 -32.05 5.66 15.80
C SER A 51 -31.87 4.16 15.84
N THR A 52 -32.90 3.47 16.31
CA THR A 52 -32.96 2.01 16.37
C THR A 52 -34.20 1.48 15.67
N ILE A 53 -34.15 0.21 15.31
CA ILE A 53 -35.28 -0.52 14.74
C ILE A 53 -36.23 -0.93 15.87
N LYS A 54 -37.54 -0.73 15.65
CA LYS A 54 -38.61 -1.08 16.59
C LYS A 54 -39.77 -1.81 15.92
N ASP A 55 -40.62 -2.43 16.74
CA ASP A 55 -41.89 -3.04 16.35
C ASP A 55 -41.77 -3.99 15.16
N ILE A 56 -40.82 -4.92 15.24
CA ILE A 56 -40.56 -5.83 14.13
C ILE A 56 -41.62 -6.91 14.02
N GLU A 57 -42.12 -7.10 12.80
CA GLU A 57 -43.10 -8.13 12.46
C GLU A 57 -42.73 -8.84 11.15
N TYR A 58 -42.91 -10.17 11.11
CA TYR A 58 -42.78 -10.95 9.89
C TYR A 58 -44.16 -11.17 9.25
N ASP A 59 -44.27 -10.86 7.96
CA ASP A 59 -45.45 -11.14 7.13
C ASP A 59 -45.19 -12.40 6.28
N ALA A 60 -45.91 -13.48 6.57
CA ALA A 60 -45.77 -14.75 5.88
C ALA A 60 -46.29 -14.73 4.44
N GLU A 61 -47.22 -13.84 4.08
CA GLU A 61 -47.77 -13.77 2.72
C GLU A 61 -46.77 -13.11 1.75
N THR A 62 -46.12 -12.04 2.21
CA THR A 62 -45.15 -11.29 1.39
C THR A 62 -43.70 -11.69 1.65
N GLN A 63 -43.47 -12.48 2.70
CA GLN A 63 -42.15 -12.87 3.22
C GLN A 63 -41.27 -11.68 3.60
N LEU A 64 -41.89 -10.56 3.96
CA LEU A 64 -41.23 -9.33 4.37
C LEU A 64 -41.17 -9.23 5.89
N VAL A 65 -40.08 -8.65 6.38
CA VAL A 65 -39.99 -8.19 7.77
C VAL A 65 -40.26 -6.70 7.80
N TRP A 66 -41.31 -6.28 8.49
CA TRP A 66 -41.71 -4.90 8.70
C TRP A 66 -41.17 -4.39 10.03
N ALA A 67 -40.77 -3.12 10.06
CA ALA A 67 -40.35 -2.45 11.28
C ALA A 67 -40.74 -0.97 11.28
N THR A 68 -40.72 -0.36 12.46
CA THR A 68 -40.83 1.08 12.69
C THR A 68 -39.47 1.68 13.04
N PHE A 69 -39.36 3.00 12.87
CA PHE A 69 -38.17 3.79 13.16
C PHE A 69 -38.59 5.07 13.90
N PRO A 70 -39.05 4.96 15.16
CA PRO A 70 -39.69 6.08 15.86
C PRO A 70 -38.75 7.25 16.10
N ASP A 71 -37.46 6.96 16.29
CA ASP A 71 -36.43 7.96 16.60
C ASP A 71 -35.65 8.42 15.35
N LEU A 72 -36.19 8.22 14.14
CA LEU A 72 -35.52 8.60 12.91
C LEU A 72 -35.60 10.12 12.71
N PRO A 73 -34.47 10.85 12.62
CA PRO A 73 -34.51 12.29 12.49
C PRO A 73 -35.08 12.72 11.14
N GLU A 74 -35.70 13.91 11.09
CA GLU A 74 -36.35 14.47 9.90
C GLU A 74 -35.42 14.54 8.67
N LYS A 75 -34.12 14.77 8.89
CA LYS A 75 -33.10 14.76 7.82
C LYS A 75 -32.96 13.39 7.15
N ALA A 76 -33.02 12.31 7.93
CA ALA A 76 -32.96 10.95 7.39
C ALA A 76 -34.27 10.56 6.69
N LEU A 77 -35.42 11.02 7.21
CA LEU A 77 -36.71 10.90 6.51
C LEU A 77 -36.69 11.65 5.16
N SER A 78 -36.10 12.85 5.13
CA SER A 78 -35.94 13.63 3.89
C SER A 78 -35.04 12.91 2.90
N LEU A 79 -33.97 12.26 3.38
CA LEU A 79 -33.06 11.46 2.56
C LEU A 79 -33.78 10.28 1.90
N ILE A 80 -34.56 9.51 2.67
CA ILE A 80 -35.37 8.38 2.17
C ILE A 80 -36.36 8.81 1.09
N ASN A 81 -36.91 10.03 1.20
CA ASN A 81 -37.85 10.58 0.23
C ASN A 81 -37.18 11.29 -0.96
N SER A 82 -35.86 11.40 -0.98
CA SER A 82 -35.10 12.06 -2.05
C SER A 82 -34.86 11.16 -3.26
N ASP A 83 -34.48 11.76 -4.38
CA ASP A 83 -34.10 11.03 -5.60
C ASP A 83 -32.78 10.26 -5.47
N PHE A 84 -32.01 10.52 -4.41
CA PHE A 84 -30.74 9.82 -4.14
C PHE A 84 -30.93 8.51 -3.38
N TYR A 85 -32.13 8.22 -2.88
CA TYR A 85 -32.41 7.00 -2.14
C TYR A 85 -32.53 5.79 -3.08
N GLU A 86 -31.68 4.80 -2.86
CA GLU A 86 -31.57 3.60 -3.71
C GLU A 86 -32.21 2.36 -3.06
N GLY A 87 -32.24 2.28 -1.72
CA GLY A 87 -32.84 1.15 -1.01
C GLY A 87 -32.22 0.90 0.36
N LEU A 88 -32.28 -0.35 0.84
CA LEU A 88 -31.76 -0.76 2.14
C LEU A 88 -30.78 -1.93 2.03
N SER A 89 -29.80 -1.95 2.92
CA SER A 89 -28.95 -3.12 3.17
C SER A 89 -29.07 -3.55 4.63
N GLN A 90 -28.96 -4.84 4.92
CA GLN A 90 -29.09 -5.36 6.28
C GLN A 90 -27.80 -6.02 6.70
N GLU A 91 -27.48 -5.78 7.96
CA GLU A 91 -26.31 -6.30 8.62
C GLU A 91 -26.76 -7.46 9.52
N CYS A 92 -26.12 -8.62 9.35
CA CYS A 92 -26.46 -9.84 10.08
C CYS A 92 -25.21 -10.65 10.41
N VAL A 93 -25.20 -11.24 11.61
CA VAL A 93 -24.22 -12.26 11.99
C VAL A 93 -24.83 -13.64 11.81
N PRO A 94 -24.38 -14.46 10.85
CA PRO A 94 -24.83 -15.84 10.73
C PRO A 94 -24.32 -16.66 11.92
N LEU A 95 -25.22 -17.45 12.52
CA LEU A 95 -24.89 -18.40 13.59
C LEU A 95 -24.97 -19.85 13.11
N GLU A 96 -25.87 -20.12 12.15
CA GLU A 96 -26.03 -21.41 11.50
C GLU A 96 -26.36 -21.19 10.02
N MET A 97 -25.69 -21.93 9.13
CA MET A 97 -25.85 -21.81 7.69
C MET A 97 -26.04 -23.17 7.01
N ASP A 98 -26.87 -23.19 5.97
CA ASP A 98 -26.93 -24.27 4.98
C ASP A 98 -26.47 -23.74 3.63
N GLY A 99 -25.27 -24.13 3.21
CA GLY A 99 -24.58 -23.49 2.10
C GLY A 99 -24.35 -22.00 2.39
N ASN A 100 -24.93 -21.13 1.56
CA ASN A 100 -24.89 -19.68 1.73
C ASN A 100 -26.15 -19.10 2.38
N LYS A 101 -27.10 -19.93 2.82
CA LYS A 101 -28.35 -19.49 3.44
C LYS A 101 -28.23 -19.46 4.96
N ILE A 102 -28.65 -18.38 5.57
CA ILE A 102 -28.68 -18.21 7.02
C ILE A 102 -29.91 -18.95 7.55
N LEU A 103 -29.71 -20.01 8.33
CA LEU A 103 -30.80 -20.72 9.02
C LEU A 103 -31.09 -20.10 10.40
N LYS A 104 -30.04 -19.60 11.06
CA LYS A 104 -30.09 -18.90 12.33
C LYS A 104 -29.05 -17.79 12.34
N GLY A 105 -29.41 -16.63 12.88
CA GLY A 105 -28.53 -15.47 12.88
C GLY A 105 -28.94 -14.43 13.92
N TYR A 106 -28.21 -13.33 13.92
CA TYR A 106 -28.52 -12.15 14.71
C TYR A 106 -28.52 -10.90 13.84
N GLY A 107 -29.63 -10.19 13.80
CA GLY A 107 -29.75 -8.90 13.11
C GLY A 107 -29.00 -7.78 13.83
N LEU A 108 -28.12 -7.07 13.13
CA LEU A 108 -27.34 -5.97 13.71
C LEU A 108 -27.96 -4.60 13.46
N GLY A 109 -28.62 -4.46 12.32
CA GLY A 109 -29.12 -3.17 11.88
C GLY A 109 -29.52 -3.13 10.42
N VAL A 110 -29.83 -1.92 9.99
CA VAL A 110 -30.19 -1.60 8.61
C VAL A 110 -29.48 -0.33 8.17
N THR A 111 -29.04 -0.33 6.93
CA THR A 111 -28.40 0.80 6.29
C THR A 111 -29.34 1.40 5.26
N ILE A 112 -29.57 2.70 5.36
CA ILE A 112 -30.16 3.52 4.32
C ILE A 112 -29.08 3.74 3.25
N VAL A 113 -29.32 3.27 2.04
CA VAL A 113 -28.34 3.35 0.95
C VAL A 113 -28.75 4.42 -0.05
N THR A 114 -27.79 5.24 -0.43
CA THR A 114 -27.96 6.32 -1.39
C THR A 114 -26.91 6.26 -2.50
N TYR A 115 -27.23 6.85 -3.65
CA TYR A 115 -26.28 7.01 -4.76
C TYR A 115 -24.93 7.59 -4.28
N PRO A 116 -23.77 7.07 -4.75
CA PRO A 116 -23.59 6.09 -5.83
C PRO A 116 -23.56 4.62 -5.37
N TYR A 117 -23.88 4.33 -4.11
CA TYR A 117 -23.84 2.98 -3.57
C TYR A 117 -25.06 2.16 -3.98
N LYS A 118 -24.92 0.83 -4.00
CA LYS A 118 -25.99 -0.11 -4.33
C LYS A 118 -26.47 -0.85 -3.09
N PRO A 119 -27.78 -0.90 -2.83
CA PRO A 119 -28.32 -1.62 -1.68
C PRO A 119 -28.36 -3.12 -1.92
N ALA A 120 -28.48 -3.87 -0.82
CA ALA A 120 -28.77 -5.30 -0.84
C ALA A 120 -30.22 -5.59 -1.30
N ALA A 121 -31.16 -4.67 -1.02
CA ALA A 121 -32.50 -4.70 -1.58
C ALA A 121 -33.01 -3.32 -1.98
N THR A 122 -33.76 -3.34 -3.07
CA THR A 122 -34.38 -2.16 -3.65
C THR A 122 -35.88 -2.14 -3.37
N PRO A 123 -36.54 -0.96 -3.50
CA PRO A 123 -37.98 -0.81 -3.39
C PRO A 123 -38.80 -1.78 -4.26
N GLU A 124 -38.30 -2.20 -5.42
CA GLU A 124 -38.97 -3.16 -6.31
C GLU A 124 -39.14 -4.54 -5.67
N MET A 125 -38.27 -4.91 -4.72
CA MET A 125 -38.40 -6.16 -3.95
C MET A 125 -39.48 -6.07 -2.87
N GLY A 126 -40.04 -4.88 -2.63
CA GLY A 126 -40.93 -4.56 -1.51
C GLY A 126 -40.21 -4.10 -0.26
N VAL A 127 -38.87 -4.08 -0.26
CA VAL A 127 -38.01 -3.65 0.85
C VAL A 127 -37.59 -2.21 0.66
N GLY A 128 -37.59 -1.40 1.71
CA GLY A 128 -37.17 0.00 1.58
C GLY A 128 -38.18 0.89 0.83
N VAL A 129 -39.41 0.42 0.59
CA VAL A 129 -40.42 1.23 -0.11
C VAL A 129 -40.66 2.54 0.64
N ARG A 130 -40.56 3.66 -0.09
CA ARG A 130 -40.69 5.01 0.46
C ARG A 130 -42.00 5.13 1.25
N PRO A 131 -41.98 5.66 2.49
CA PRO A 131 -43.17 5.78 3.30
C PRO A 131 -44.19 6.70 2.62
N THR A 132 -45.40 6.20 2.40
CA THR A 132 -46.52 7.01 1.89
C THR A 132 -47.39 7.52 3.03
N ALA A 133 -48.21 8.54 2.76
CA ALA A 133 -49.16 9.07 3.75
C ALA A 133 -50.09 7.99 4.34
N SER A 134 -50.50 7.01 3.54
CA SER A 134 -51.32 5.88 3.99
C SER A 134 -50.55 4.94 4.91
N MET A 135 -49.26 4.71 4.66
CA MET A 135 -48.40 3.92 5.55
C MET A 135 -48.22 4.61 6.90
N PHE A 136 -48.01 5.93 6.92
CA PHE A 136 -47.96 6.70 8.18
C PHE A 136 -49.27 6.60 8.96
N ALA A 137 -50.42 6.74 8.29
CA ALA A 137 -51.73 6.62 8.94
C ALA A 137 -51.97 5.20 9.51
N ALA A 138 -51.55 4.15 8.80
CA ALA A 138 -51.67 2.78 9.27
C ALA A 138 -50.80 2.53 10.52
N VAL A 139 -49.56 3.04 10.54
CA VAL A 139 -48.68 2.97 11.72
C VAL A 139 -49.28 3.74 12.89
N ALA A 140 -49.73 4.97 12.69
CA ALA A 140 -50.35 5.77 13.75
C ALA A 140 -51.64 5.13 14.33
N SER A 141 -52.38 4.37 13.51
CA SER A 141 -53.53 3.61 13.99
C SER A 141 -53.15 2.38 14.80
N LYS A 142 -52.01 1.75 14.48
CA LYS A 142 -51.55 0.51 15.12
C LYS A 142 -50.71 0.77 16.38
N TYR A 143 -49.96 1.87 16.40
CA TYR A 143 -49.09 2.32 17.47
C TYR A 143 -49.38 3.80 17.80
N PRO A 144 -50.48 4.08 18.52
CA PRO A 144 -50.92 5.46 18.81
C PRO A 144 -49.92 6.30 19.61
N GLU A 145 -49.02 5.65 20.35
CA GLU A 145 -47.93 6.26 21.11
C GLU A 145 -46.93 7.03 20.24
N TYR A 146 -46.82 6.68 18.95
CA TYR A 146 -46.00 7.39 17.97
C TYR A 146 -46.75 8.50 17.25
N ASN A 147 -48.01 8.76 17.63
CA ASN A 147 -48.81 9.86 17.11
C ASN A 147 -48.42 11.20 17.77
N THR A 148 -47.12 11.45 17.87
CA THR A 148 -46.59 12.78 18.10
C THR A 148 -46.43 13.40 16.72
N GLY A 149 -47.39 14.21 16.30
CA GLY A 149 -47.14 15.16 15.22
C GLY A 149 -45.83 15.86 15.59
N GLY A 150 -44.78 15.62 14.81
CA GLY A 150 -43.41 15.94 15.21
C GLY A 150 -43.37 17.32 15.83
N GLU A 151 -42.86 17.42 17.06
CA GLU A 151 -42.61 18.71 17.67
C GLU A 151 -41.80 19.50 16.65
N LYS A 152 -42.40 20.56 16.10
CA LYS A 152 -41.65 21.50 15.29
C LYS A 152 -40.54 22.02 16.19
N THR A 153 -39.31 21.63 15.87
CA THR A 153 -38.14 22.22 16.51
C THR A 153 -38.29 23.73 16.43
N PRO A 154 -38.29 24.46 17.56
CA PRO A 154 -38.48 25.91 17.56
C PRO A 154 -37.51 26.56 16.55
N GLU A 155 -37.98 27.55 15.80
CA GLU A 155 -37.18 28.22 14.76
C GLU A 155 -35.82 28.75 15.31
N GLU A 156 -35.77 29.11 16.59
CA GLU A 156 -34.54 29.51 17.29
C GLU A 156 -33.54 28.37 17.45
N ASP A 157 -34.00 27.15 17.74
CA ASP A 157 -33.14 25.97 17.89
C ASP A 157 -32.63 25.50 16.53
N LEU A 158 -33.47 25.57 15.49
CA LEU A 158 -33.06 25.37 14.10
C LEU A 158 -31.97 26.35 13.68
N LYS A 159 -32.10 27.63 14.06
CA LYS A 159 -31.10 28.66 13.74
C LYS A 159 -29.76 28.39 14.42
N LYS A 160 -29.77 28.00 15.71
CA LYS A 160 -28.54 27.59 16.43
C LYS A 160 -27.86 26.40 15.75
N ILE A 161 -28.63 25.36 15.42
CA ILE A 161 -28.12 24.16 14.73
C ILE A 161 -27.52 24.54 13.36
N ILE A 162 -28.18 25.44 12.61
CA ILE A 162 -27.67 25.92 11.33
C ILE A 162 -26.35 26.68 11.51
N ASP A 163 -26.23 27.52 12.54
CA ASP A 163 -25.02 28.29 12.80
C ASP A 163 -23.86 27.40 13.29
N GLU A 164 -24.14 26.38 14.12
CA GLU A 164 -23.16 25.35 14.50
C GLU A 164 -22.69 24.51 13.30
N LEU A 165 -23.63 24.12 12.42
CA LEU A 165 -23.29 23.37 11.20
C LEU A 165 -22.44 24.22 10.24
N LYS A 166 -22.75 25.51 10.08
CA LYS A 166 -21.91 26.44 9.29
C LYS A 166 -20.51 26.56 9.88
N SER A 167 -20.39 26.73 11.19
CA SER A 167 -19.09 26.78 11.88
C SER A 167 -18.28 25.49 11.68
N THR A 168 -18.95 24.33 11.73
CA THR A 168 -18.33 23.03 11.47
C THR A 168 -17.87 22.92 10.02
N ILE A 169 -18.71 23.35 9.06
CA ILE A 169 -18.37 23.36 7.62
C ILE A 169 -17.16 24.26 7.36
N ASP A 170 -17.09 25.44 7.97
CA ASP A 170 -15.98 26.37 7.78
C ASP A 170 -14.68 25.81 8.39
N THR A 171 -14.78 25.14 9.54
CA THR A 171 -13.65 24.42 10.15
C THR A 171 -13.14 23.30 9.24
N LEU A 172 -14.03 22.43 8.75
CA LEU A 172 -13.68 21.33 7.85
C LEU A 172 -13.09 21.84 6.52
N LYS A 173 -13.60 22.95 5.98
CA LYS A 173 -13.03 23.57 4.77
C LYS A 173 -11.60 24.07 5.02
N SER A 174 -11.36 24.70 6.18
CA SER A 174 -10.03 25.16 6.57
C SER A 174 -9.06 24.00 6.75
N GLU A 175 -9.48 22.94 7.44
CA GLU A 175 -8.66 21.73 7.62
C GLU A 175 -8.37 21.03 6.29
N ASN A 176 -9.35 20.91 5.40
CA ASN A 176 -9.13 20.34 4.06
C ASN A 176 -8.17 21.19 3.22
N ALA A 177 -8.26 22.52 3.31
CA ALA A 177 -7.32 23.41 2.61
C ALA A 177 -5.89 23.20 3.14
N LYS A 178 -5.72 23.13 4.46
CA LYS A 178 -4.43 22.90 5.11
C LYS A 178 -3.85 21.52 4.74
N LEU A 179 -4.64 20.46 4.83
CA LEU A 179 -4.23 19.12 4.42
C LEU A 179 -3.83 19.06 2.93
N GLY A 180 -4.53 19.82 2.09
CA GLY A 180 -4.19 19.96 0.67
C GLY A 180 -2.85 20.67 0.44
N GLU A 181 -2.49 21.65 1.27
CA GLU A 181 -1.17 22.29 1.23
C GLU A 181 -0.07 21.37 1.76
N ASP A 182 -0.30 20.69 2.90
CA ASP A 182 0.64 19.75 3.49
C ASP A 182 0.97 18.59 2.53
N LEU A 183 -0.03 18.07 1.81
CA LEU A 183 0.18 17.03 0.79
C LEU A 183 1.06 17.53 -0.36
N LYS A 184 0.82 18.74 -0.88
CA LYS A 184 1.64 19.33 -1.95
C LYS A 184 3.09 19.56 -1.51
N GLU A 185 3.31 19.97 -0.26
CA GLU A 185 4.66 20.14 0.28
C GLU A 185 5.38 18.79 0.45
N LYS A 186 4.65 17.78 0.93
CA LYS A 186 5.17 16.42 1.08
C LYS A 186 5.52 15.80 -0.28
N ASP A 187 4.70 15.99 -1.30
CA ASP A 187 4.96 15.52 -2.66
C ASP A 187 6.24 16.15 -3.23
N LYS A 188 6.42 17.47 -3.09
CA LYS A 188 7.66 18.15 -3.52
C LYS A 188 8.89 17.64 -2.79
N THR A 189 8.78 17.39 -1.49
CA THR A 189 9.88 16.87 -0.68
C THR A 189 10.24 15.44 -1.10
N MET A 190 9.24 14.62 -1.37
CA MET A 190 9.41 13.25 -1.85
C MET A 190 10.04 13.23 -3.25
N GLU A 191 9.58 14.05 -4.18
CA GLU A 191 10.17 14.23 -5.51
C GLU A 191 11.66 14.57 -5.42
N SER A 192 12.03 15.59 -4.64
CA SER A 192 13.44 15.98 -4.45
C SER A 192 14.30 14.88 -3.81
N THR A 193 13.73 14.11 -2.88
CA THR A 193 14.45 13.01 -2.20
C THR A 193 14.70 11.84 -3.14
N VAL A 194 13.69 11.47 -3.92
CA VAL A 194 13.79 10.40 -4.92
C VAL A 194 14.78 10.79 -6.01
N GLU A 195 14.73 12.02 -6.53
CA GLU A 195 15.70 12.50 -7.52
C GLU A 195 17.14 12.42 -7.02
N LYS A 196 17.41 12.85 -5.79
CA LYS A 196 18.75 12.75 -5.19
C LYS A 196 19.21 11.30 -5.03
N ALA A 197 18.33 10.42 -4.58
CA ALA A 197 18.64 9.00 -4.40
C ALA A 197 18.91 8.30 -5.75
N VAL A 198 18.09 8.57 -6.76
CA VAL A 198 18.25 8.04 -8.12
C VAL A 198 19.57 8.54 -8.73
N LYS A 199 19.86 9.84 -8.61
CA LYS A 199 21.12 10.40 -9.11
C LYS A 199 22.34 9.75 -8.46
N ALA A 200 22.34 9.60 -7.13
CA ALA A 200 23.44 8.95 -6.41
C ALA A 200 23.60 7.48 -6.81
N ALA A 201 22.49 6.76 -6.99
CA ALA A 201 22.51 5.37 -7.44
C ALA A 201 23.07 5.24 -8.88
N LEU A 202 22.68 6.12 -9.80
CA LEU A 202 23.20 6.14 -11.17
C LEU A 202 24.69 6.47 -11.20
N GLU A 203 25.13 7.50 -10.47
CA GLU A 203 26.55 7.88 -10.39
C GLU A 203 27.40 6.75 -9.79
N SER A 204 26.91 6.06 -8.76
CA SER A 204 27.58 4.90 -8.17
C SER A 204 27.66 3.72 -9.14
N HIS A 205 26.59 3.48 -9.90
CA HIS A 205 26.53 2.40 -10.87
C HIS A 205 27.49 2.65 -12.05
N ASP A 206 27.50 3.87 -12.59
CA ASP A 206 28.41 4.26 -13.67
C ASP A 206 29.88 4.17 -13.23
N LYS A 207 30.18 4.58 -12.00
CA LYS A 207 31.51 4.42 -11.41
C LYS A 207 31.91 2.94 -11.31
N ALA A 208 31.02 2.07 -10.84
CA ALA A 208 31.30 0.64 -10.74
C ALA A 208 31.51 -0.01 -12.11
N ILE A 209 30.72 0.37 -13.13
CA ILE A 209 30.94 -0.09 -14.51
C ILE A 209 32.31 0.35 -15.02
N LYS A 210 32.69 1.60 -14.79
CA LYS A 210 33.99 2.12 -15.23
C LYS A 210 35.15 1.42 -14.54
N GLU A 211 35.06 1.23 -13.22
CA GLU A 211 36.07 0.50 -12.45
C GLU A 211 36.18 -0.98 -12.90
N ALA A 212 35.05 -1.64 -13.18
CA ALA A 212 35.04 -3.00 -13.71
C ALA A 212 35.63 -3.08 -15.12
N SER A 213 35.33 -2.11 -15.99
CA SER A 213 35.94 -2.02 -17.32
C SER A 213 37.44 -1.79 -17.22
N ASP A 214 37.88 -0.82 -16.41
CA ASP A 214 39.30 -0.49 -16.19
C ASP A 214 40.08 -1.70 -15.63
N TYR A 215 39.46 -2.47 -14.74
CA TYR A 215 39.99 -3.71 -14.20
C TYR A 215 40.12 -4.79 -15.28
N ASN A 216 39.05 -5.04 -16.05
CA ASN A 216 39.05 -6.04 -17.10
C ASN A 216 40.07 -5.73 -18.21
N ASP A 217 40.21 -4.46 -18.59
CA ASP A 217 41.21 -4.02 -19.56
C ASP A 217 42.63 -4.25 -19.04
N ALA A 218 42.89 -3.96 -17.77
CA ALA A 218 44.17 -4.24 -17.13
C ALA A 218 44.49 -5.75 -17.09
N VAL A 219 43.50 -6.57 -16.73
CA VAL A 219 43.64 -8.04 -16.73
C VAL A 219 43.95 -8.56 -18.13
N LYS A 220 43.23 -8.05 -19.14
CA LYS A 220 43.44 -8.43 -20.54
C LYS A 220 44.85 -8.07 -21.01
N GLU A 221 45.34 -6.88 -20.65
CA GLU A 221 46.73 -6.48 -20.95
C GLU A 221 47.73 -7.43 -20.29
N LEU A 222 47.58 -7.71 -18.99
CA LEU A 222 48.48 -8.61 -18.25
C LEU A 222 48.48 -10.04 -18.81
N SER A 223 47.30 -10.55 -19.22
CA SER A 223 47.15 -11.90 -19.79
C SER A 223 47.93 -12.11 -21.09
N SER A 224 48.33 -11.02 -21.77
CA SER A 224 49.17 -11.11 -22.97
C SER A 224 50.65 -11.42 -22.66
N TYR A 225 51.05 -11.30 -21.39
CA TYR A 225 52.44 -11.46 -20.94
C TYR A 225 52.62 -12.52 -19.84
N MET A 226 51.54 -12.93 -19.18
CA MET A 226 51.53 -13.90 -18.08
C MET A 226 50.80 -15.17 -18.48
N LYS A 227 51.29 -16.33 -18.04
CA LYS A 227 50.60 -17.61 -18.31
C LYS A 227 49.27 -17.67 -17.53
N PRO A 228 48.27 -18.39 -18.04
CA PRO A 228 46.95 -18.47 -17.41
C PRO A 228 46.99 -18.90 -15.94
N GLU A 229 47.84 -19.85 -15.57
CA GLU A 229 47.94 -20.41 -14.22
C GLU A 229 48.51 -19.38 -13.22
N ASP A 230 49.54 -18.65 -13.63
CA ASP A 230 50.16 -17.58 -12.83
C ASP A 230 49.24 -16.37 -12.72
N LEU A 231 48.49 -16.07 -13.79
CA LEU A 231 47.50 -14.99 -13.82
C LEU A 231 46.35 -15.27 -12.85
N GLU A 232 45.83 -16.49 -12.83
CA GLU A 232 44.78 -16.90 -11.89
C GLU A 232 45.26 -16.80 -10.44
N GLY A 233 46.48 -17.25 -10.16
CA GLY A 233 47.15 -17.09 -8.87
C GLY A 233 47.26 -15.62 -8.44
N PHE A 234 47.72 -14.75 -9.34
CA PHE A 234 47.85 -13.32 -9.09
C PHE A 234 46.50 -12.63 -8.81
N LEU A 235 45.48 -12.91 -9.64
CA LEU A 235 44.16 -12.29 -9.51
C LEU A 235 43.36 -12.80 -8.31
N SER A 236 43.69 -13.99 -7.77
CA SER A 236 43.04 -14.53 -6.57
C SER A 236 43.15 -13.60 -5.35
N SER A 237 44.20 -12.76 -5.30
CA SER A 237 44.42 -11.75 -4.24
C SER A 237 43.60 -10.47 -4.42
N LYS A 238 42.82 -10.37 -5.50
CA LYS A 238 42.02 -9.20 -5.89
C LYS A 238 42.85 -7.89 -5.94
N PRO A 239 43.96 -7.86 -6.71
CA PRO A 239 44.81 -6.66 -6.80
C PRO A 239 44.06 -5.53 -7.51
N ALA A 240 44.30 -4.28 -7.12
CA ALA A 240 43.68 -3.12 -7.79
C ALA A 240 44.15 -2.98 -9.25
N ALA A 241 43.32 -2.39 -10.13
CA ALA A 241 43.62 -2.25 -11.57
C ALA A 241 44.98 -1.55 -11.84
N GLY A 242 45.38 -0.58 -11.01
CA GLY A 242 46.68 0.07 -11.12
C GLY A 242 47.86 -0.87 -10.89
N ILE A 243 47.74 -1.81 -9.95
CA ILE A 243 48.76 -2.84 -9.67
C ILE A 243 48.87 -3.78 -10.87
N ILE A 244 47.73 -4.22 -11.41
CA ILE A 244 47.68 -5.09 -12.60
C ILE A 244 48.40 -4.43 -13.79
N ARG A 245 48.15 -3.14 -14.05
CA ARG A 245 48.81 -2.37 -15.13
C ARG A 245 50.32 -2.22 -14.90
N ALA A 246 50.74 -1.93 -13.67
CA ALA A 246 52.16 -1.82 -13.34
C ALA A 246 52.89 -3.15 -13.58
N THR A 247 52.29 -4.28 -13.17
CA THR A 247 52.83 -5.61 -13.45
C THR A 247 52.91 -5.88 -14.95
N ALA A 248 51.87 -5.56 -15.72
CA ALA A 248 51.89 -5.74 -17.17
C ALA A 248 53.00 -4.92 -17.85
N ALA A 249 53.22 -3.67 -17.42
CA ALA A 249 54.28 -2.80 -17.93
C ALA A 249 55.68 -3.36 -17.62
N ALA A 250 55.92 -3.86 -16.41
CA ALA A 250 57.18 -4.48 -16.02
C ALA A 250 57.48 -5.75 -16.84
N MET A 251 56.48 -6.60 -17.06
CA MET A 251 56.62 -7.79 -17.89
C MET A 251 56.89 -7.43 -19.36
N LYS A 252 56.17 -6.44 -19.89
CA LYS A 252 56.39 -5.93 -21.25
C LYS A 252 57.81 -5.39 -21.44
N ALA A 253 58.33 -4.63 -20.47
CA ALA A 253 59.71 -4.14 -20.50
C ALA A 253 60.75 -5.28 -20.45
N THR A 254 60.46 -6.33 -19.68
CA THR A 254 61.29 -7.54 -19.61
C THR A 254 61.28 -8.31 -20.93
N VAL A 255 60.12 -8.47 -21.58
CA VAL A 255 60.03 -9.10 -22.91
C VAL A 255 60.77 -8.26 -23.96
N ALA A 256 60.63 -6.94 -23.94
CA ALA A 256 61.33 -6.03 -24.85
C ALA A 256 62.85 -6.09 -24.70
N SER A 257 63.38 -6.25 -23.48
CA SER A 257 64.82 -6.38 -23.24
C SER A 257 65.40 -7.71 -23.76
N HIS A 258 64.59 -8.77 -23.83
CA HIS A 258 65.01 -10.06 -24.39
C HIS A 258 64.94 -10.11 -25.92
N ILE A 259 64.07 -9.32 -26.55
CA ILE A 259 63.99 -9.21 -28.02
C ILE A 259 65.16 -8.36 -28.57
N GLY A 260 65.74 -7.46 -27.77
CA GLY A 260 66.90 -6.63 -28.13
C GLY A 260 68.28 -7.24 -27.83
N ALA A 261 68.38 -8.26 -26.98
CA ALA A 261 69.64 -8.89 -26.60
C ALA A 261 70.12 -9.96 -27.60
N GLY A 262 70.17 -9.58 -28.88
CA GLY A 262 70.88 -10.35 -29.90
C GLY A 262 72.38 -10.09 -29.81
N LYS A 263 73.10 -11.07 -29.23
CA LYS A 263 74.56 -11.30 -29.24
C LYS A 263 75.42 -10.57 -28.18
N GLY A 264 75.92 -11.40 -27.25
CA GLY A 264 77.36 -11.41 -26.93
C GLY A 264 77.70 -11.37 -25.44
N GLY A 265 78.29 -12.47 -24.93
CA GLY A 265 79.26 -12.40 -23.84
C GLY A 265 78.85 -13.03 -22.52
N GLU A 266 79.40 -14.24 -22.29
CA GLU A 266 79.92 -14.83 -21.03
C GLU A 266 79.20 -14.64 -19.69
N GLY A 267 79.14 -15.77 -18.97
CA GLY A 267 78.48 -15.87 -17.69
C GLY A 267 79.14 -15.04 -16.60
N GLY A 268 78.29 -14.37 -15.83
CA GLY A 268 78.62 -13.76 -14.55
C GLY A 268 77.38 -13.84 -13.66
N LYS A 269 77.54 -14.43 -12.46
CA LYS A 269 76.55 -14.37 -11.38
C LYS A 269 76.11 -12.92 -11.17
N GLY A 270 74.80 -12.66 -11.15
CA GLY A 270 74.32 -11.29 -10.96
C GLY A 270 72.80 -11.16 -10.79
N GLY A 271 72.22 -11.89 -9.83
CA GLY A 271 70.81 -11.74 -9.45
C GLY A 271 70.43 -10.33 -8.97
N SER A 272 71.40 -9.50 -8.54
CA SER A 272 71.17 -8.14 -8.05
C SER A 272 71.05 -7.06 -9.15
N GLY A 273 71.65 -7.25 -10.32
CA GLY A 273 71.70 -6.21 -11.35
C GLY A 273 70.38 -6.00 -12.11
N LYS A 274 69.61 -7.09 -12.32
CA LYS A 274 68.33 -7.03 -13.04
C LYS A 274 67.23 -6.35 -12.23
N VAL A 275 67.13 -6.66 -10.93
CA VAL A 275 66.11 -6.07 -10.05
C VAL A 275 66.35 -4.57 -9.89
N GLN A 276 67.61 -4.16 -9.73
CA GLN A 276 67.98 -2.75 -9.61
C GLN A 276 67.68 -1.95 -10.89
N SER A 277 67.97 -2.50 -12.07
CA SER A 277 67.61 -1.86 -13.35
C SER A 277 66.09 -1.74 -13.57
N THR A 278 65.32 -2.70 -13.05
CA THR A 278 63.85 -2.72 -13.14
C THR A 278 63.22 -1.72 -12.18
N TRP A 279 63.77 -1.60 -10.97
CA TRP A 279 63.41 -0.56 -10.01
C TRP A 279 63.68 0.84 -10.58
N GLU A 280 64.87 1.08 -11.11
CA GLU A 280 65.23 2.39 -11.67
C GLU A 280 64.33 2.79 -12.85
N ALA A 281 63.88 1.83 -13.68
CA ALA A 281 62.99 2.10 -14.80
C ALA A 281 61.53 2.40 -14.40
N GLY A 282 61.07 1.94 -13.23
CA GLY A 282 59.69 2.09 -12.76
C GLY A 282 59.54 2.86 -11.44
N LYS A 283 60.62 3.49 -10.96
CA LYS A 283 60.76 4.02 -9.60
C LYS A 283 59.59 4.90 -9.15
N GLU A 284 59.18 5.87 -9.97
CA GLU A 284 58.08 6.79 -9.64
C GLU A 284 56.73 6.06 -9.46
N VAL A 285 56.50 4.98 -10.21
CA VAL A 285 55.27 4.18 -10.15
C VAL A 285 55.29 3.24 -8.93
N TYR A 286 56.45 2.66 -8.60
CA TYR A 286 56.60 1.80 -7.42
C TYR A 286 56.54 2.59 -6.11
N GLU A 287 57.17 3.76 -6.05
CA GLU A 287 57.11 4.66 -4.88
C GLU A 287 55.68 5.20 -4.67
N ALA A 288 54.95 5.53 -5.75
CA ALA A 288 53.54 5.91 -5.66
C ALA A 288 52.62 4.77 -5.18
N ALA A 289 53.03 3.51 -5.37
CA ALA A 289 52.34 2.32 -4.91
C ALA A 289 52.77 1.84 -3.51
N GLY A 290 53.71 2.55 -2.85
CA GLY A 290 54.23 2.19 -1.53
C GLY A 290 55.11 0.95 -1.49
N LEU A 291 55.63 0.52 -2.64
CA LEU A 291 56.52 -0.63 -2.77
C LEU A 291 57.98 -0.21 -2.69
N THR A 292 58.80 -1.06 -2.08
CA THR A 292 60.25 -0.86 -1.94
C THR A 292 61.04 -1.75 -2.90
N LEU A 293 62.32 -1.42 -3.10
CA LEU A 293 63.25 -2.28 -3.84
C LEU A 293 63.34 -3.68 -3.22
N GLU A 294 63.33 -3.77 -1.88
CA GLU A 294 63.34 -5.04 -1.14
C GLU A 294 62.09 -5.89 -1.41
N ASP A 295 60.93 -5.25 -1.62
CA ASP A 295 59.70 -5.97 -2.00
C ASP A 295 59.86 -6.63 -3.38
N LEU A 296 60.49 -5.95 -4.34
CA LEU A 296 60.75 -6.48 -5.68
C LEU A 296 61.83 -7.57 -5.70
N GLU A 297 62.86 -7.45 -4.87
CA GLU A 297 63.88 -8.49 -4.71
C GLU A 297 63.26 -9.80 -4.20
N LYS A 298 62.28 -9.70 -3.28
CA LYS A 298 61.57 -10.85 -2.73
C LYS A 298 60.70 -11.59 -3.76
N TYR A 299 60.18 -10.88 -4.76
CA TYR A 299 59.46 -11.50 -5.90
C TYR A 299 60.41 -11.99 -7.00
N GLY A 300 61.62 -11.43 -7.09
CA GLY A 300 62.66 -11.83 -8.03
C GLY A 300 63.45 -13.08 -7.62
N GLU A 301 63.42 -13.47 -6.34
CA GLU A 301 64.03 -14.71 -5.82
C GLU A 301 63.14 -15.96 -5.96
N ILE A 302 61.99 -15.87 -6.64
CA ILE A 302 61.26 -17.05 -7.09
C ILE A 302 61.96 -17.60 -8.35
N GLU A 303 63.12 -18.25 -8.16
CA GLU A 303 63.75 -19.18 -9.13
C GLU A 303 63.28 -20.62 -8.79
N GLU A 304 62.88 -21.51 -9.70
CA GLU A 304 62.93 -21.62 -11.18
C GLU A 304 61.55 -21.98 -11.76
#